data_AF-A0A1V3WZB1-F1
#
_entry.id   AF-A0A1V3WZB1-F1
#
_cell.length_a   1.000
_cell.length_b   1.000
_cell.length_c   1.000
_cell.angle_alpha   90.00
_cell.angle_beta   90.00
_cell.angle_gamma   90.00
#
_symmetry.space_group_name_H-M   'P 1'
#
loop_
_entity.id
_entity.type
_entity.pdbx_description
1 polymer ?
#
loop_
_entity_poly.entity_id
_entity_poly.type
_entity_poly.pdbx_seq_one_letter_code
_entity_poly.pdbx_strand_id
1 'polypeptide(L)'
;MAMRVYARTRLTESLPVHNLVVSNVPGPQVPLYLLGCQVKSMYPLGPIFHGSGLNITVMSLNGKLDIGLVSCPELLPDLWEMADEFAIAMEELLAAVG
;
A
#
# COMPACT_ATOMS: atom_id res chain seq x y z
N MET A 1 22.80 -11.96 4.08
CA MET A 1 22.91 -13.41 3.82
C MET A 1 21.62 -14.17 4.17
N ALA A 2 20.96 -13.86 5.29
CA ALA A 2 19.68 -14.47 5.69
C ALA A 2 18.58 -14.41 4.60
N MET A 3 18.35 -13.24 3.98
CA MET A 3 17.31 -13.11 2.94
C MET A 3 17.59 -13.99 1.70
N ARG A 4 18.87 -14.24 1.36
CA ARG A 4 19.24 -15.14 0.25
C ARG A 4 19.00 -16.62 0.59
N VAL A 5 19.18 -17.01 1.85
CA VAL A 5 18.86 -18.36 2.33
C VAL A 5 17.35 -18.55 2.40
N TYR A 6 16.63 -17.55 2.92
CA TYR A 6 15.17 -17.52 2.94
C TYR A 6 14.58 -17.68 1.52
N ALA A 7 15.06 -16.89 0.55
CA ALA A 7 14.61 -16.97 -0.84
C ALA A 7 14.99 -18.28 -1.56
N ARG A 8 15.98 -19.03 -1.07
CA ARG A 8 16.44 -20.31 -1.66
C ARG A 8 15.86 -21.54 -0.98
N THR A 9 15.10 -21.37 0.10
CA THR A 9 14.49 -22.45 0.88
C THR A 9 12.97 -22.36 0.77
N ARG A 10 12.24 -23.44 1.07
CA ARG A 10 10.76 -23.43 1.13
C ARG A 10 10.20 -22.73 2.38
N LEU A 11 11.03 -21.98 3.11
CA LEU A 11 10.59 -21.30 4.33
C LEU A 11 9.53 -20.23 4.06
N THR A 12 9.45 -19.70 2.84
CA THR A 12 8.35 -18.84 2.38
C THR A 12 6.99 -19.53 2.41
N GLU A 13 6.92 -20.86 2.36
CA GLU A 13 5.67 -21.63 2.38
C GLU A 13 5.15 -21.89 3.80
N SER A 14 6.01 -21.92 4.82
CA SER A 14 5.64 -22.32 6.19
C SER A 14 5.81 -21.24 7.26
N LEU A 15 6.63 -20.21 7.00
CA LEU A 15 6.95 -19.13 7.95
C LEU A 15 7.10 -17.79 7.20
N PRO A 16 5.99 -17.13 6.80
CA PRO A 16 6.07 -15.80 6.24
C PRO A 16 6.67 -14.82 7.26
N VAL A 17 7.69 -14.08 6.86
CA VAL A 17 8.41 -13.12 7.73
C VAL A 17 7.58 -11.87 8.09
N HIS A 18 6.51 -11.60 7.35
CA HIS A 18 5.56 -10.51 7.59
C HIS A 18 4.20 -10.87 6.97
N ASN A 19 3.12 -10.29 7.50
CA ASN A 19 1.75 -10.54 7.01
C ASN A 19 1.41 -9.69 5.77
N LEU A 20 1.91 -8.44 5.73
CA LEU A 20 1.70 -7.50 4.65
C LEU A 20 2.86 -6.50 4.59
N VAL A 21 2.98 -5.78 3.48
CA VAL A 21 3.94 -4.69 3.31
C VAL A 21 3.21 -3.35 3.37
N VAL A 22 3.69 -2.44 4.23
CA VAL A 22 3.32 -1.02 4.20
C VAL A 22 4.55 -0.20 3.81
N SER A 23 4.42 0.65 2.80
CA SER A 23 5.48 1.57 2.37
C SER A 23 4.95 2.99 2.27
N ASN A 24 5.75 3.96 2.72
CA ASN A 24 5.46 5.39 2.60
C ASN A 24 6.59 6.08 1.85
N VAL A 25 6.29 6.58 0.66
CA VAL A 25 7.23 7.25 -0.23
C VAL A 25 6.90 8.74 -0.28
N PRO A 26 7.79 9.62 0.18
CA PRO A 26 7.60 11.06 0.00
C PRO A 26 7.57 11.40 -1.49
N GLY A 27 6.47 11.98 -1.95
CA GLY A 27 6.34 12.46 -3.32
C GLY A 27 6.40 13.99 -3.44
N PRO A 28 6.24 14.53 -4.66
CA PRO A 28 6.44 15.95 -4.93
C PRO A 28 5.46 16.85 -4.15
N GLN A 29 6.00 17.90 -3.52
CA GLN A 29 5.21 18.91 -2.78
C GLN A 29 4.72 20.07 -3.67
N VAL A 30 4.82 19.92 -4.98
CA VAL A 30 4.34 20.88 -5.98
C VAL A 30 3.38 20.19 -6.94
N PRO A 31 2.39 20.91 -7.52
CA PRO A 31 1.52 20.35 -8.54
C PRO A 31 2.32 19.86 -9.76
N LEU A 32 2.00 18.66 -10.26
CA LEU A 32 2.58 18.12 -11.48
C LEU A 32 1.62 18.26 -12.65
N TYR A 33 2.17 18.41 -13.86
CA TYR A 33 1.40 18.50 -15.09
C TYR A 33 2.00 17.58 -16.16
N LEU A 34 1.12 16.93 -16.93
CA LEU A 34 1.48 16.18 -18.13
C LEU A 34 0.75 16.81 -19.32
N LEU A 35 1.49 17.35 -20.28
CA LEU A 35 0.92 18.00 -21.48
C LEU A 35 -0.15 19.06 -21.13
N GLY A 36 0.10 19.86 -20.08
CA GLY A 36 -0.82 20.90 -19.60
C GLY A 36 -1.96 20.39 -18.70
N CYS A 37 -2.14 19.07 -18.55
CA CYS A 37 -3.14 18.49 -17.66
C CYS A 37 -2.56 18.25 -16.26
N GLN A 38 -3.25 18.70 -15.20
CA GLN A 38 -2.80 18.51 -13.82
C GLN A 38 -2.95 17.03 -13.40
N VAL A 39 -1.88 16.48 -12.82
CA VAL A 39 -1.94 15.18 -12.12
C VAL A 39 -2.65 15.41 -10.79
N LYS A 40 -3.83 14.79 -10.62
CA LYS A 40 -4.65 14.98 -9.40
C LYS A 40 -4.27 14.04 -8.26
N SER A 41 -3.81 12.84 -8.59
CA SER A 41 -3.45 11.78 -7.66
C SER A 41 -2.39 10.88 -8.28
N MET A 42 -1.60 10.23 -7.43
CA MET A 42 -0.61 9.22 -7.82
C MET A 42 -0.72 8.01 -6.90
N TYR A 43 -1.35 6.93 -7.38
CA TYR A 43 -1.52 5.68 -6.64
C TYR A 43 -0.36 4.72 -6.93
N PRO A 44 0.57 4.51 -5.99
CA PRO A 44 1.69 3.59 -6.20
C PRO A 44 1.22 2.14 -6.07
N LEU A 45 1.76 1.26 -6.92
CA LEU A 45 1.48 -0.17 -6.89
C LEU A 45 2.74 -0.91 -6.48
N GLY A 46 2.79 -1.32 -5.21
CA GLY A 46 3.88 -2.12 -4.68
C GLY A 46 3.77 -3.59 -5.11
N PRO A 47 4.89 -4.33 -5.09
CA PRO A 47 4.88 -5.74 -5.46
C PRO A 47 4.22 -6.60 -4.38
N ILE A 48 3.53 -7.66 -4.82
CA ILE A 48 3.06 -8.77 -3.98
C ILE A 48 3.96 -10.00 -4.22
N PHE A 49 4.18 -10.81 -3.19
CA PHE A 49 5.09 -11.96 -3.23
C PHE A 49 4.50 -13.18 -2.54
N HIS A 50 5.07 -14.34 -2.79
CA HIS A 50 4.76 -15.55 -2.01
C HIS A 50 5.06 -15.29 -0.52
N GLY A 51 4.06 -15.44 0.33
CA GLY A 51 4.13 -15.13 1.77
C GLY A 51 3.73 -13.71 2.16
N SER A 52 3.48 -12.80 1.21
CA SER A 52 2.88 -11.47 1.47
C SER A 52 1.96 -11.08 0.31
N GLY A 53 0.70 -11.50 0.44
CA GLY A 53 -0.33 -11.33 -0.57
C GLY A 53 -1.03 -9.97 -0.57
N LEU A 54 -0.68 -9.06 0.33
CA LEU A 54 -1.23 -7.71 0.43
C LEU A 54 -0.09 -6.68 0.53
N ASN A 55 -0.18 -5.64 -0.27
CA ASN A 55 0.72 -4.50 -0.27
C ASN A 55 -0.08 -3.19 -0.19
N ILE A 56 0.31 -2.33 0.75
CA ILE A 56 -0.20 -0.98 0.89
C ILE A 56 0.97 -0.02 0.66
N THR A 57 0.90 0.79 -0.38
CA THR A 57 1.92 1.81 -0.63
C THR A 57 1.28 3.18 -0.67
N VAL A 58 1.88 4.14 0.03
CA VAL A 58 1.41 5.51 0.11
C VAL A 58 2.42 6.42 -0.57
N MET A 59 1.92 7.40 -1.33
CA MET A 59 2.74 8.49 -1.85
C MET A 59 2.04 9.83 -1.67
N SER A 60 2.82 10.87 -1.34
CA SER A 60 2.27 12.22 -1.23
C SER A 60 2.34 12.98 -2.56
N LEU A 61 1.28 13.70 -2.94
CA LEU A 61 1.27 14.66 -4.04
C LEU A 61 0.67 15.98 -3.57
N ASN A 62 1.46 17.06 -3.60
CA ASN A 62 0.99 18.42 -3.31
C ASN A 62 0.18 18.52 -1.99
N GLY A 63 0.75 17.99 -0.89
CA GLY A 63 0.13 18.01 0.43
C GLY A 63 -1.01 17.01 0.66
N LYS A 64 -1.33 16.15 -0.33
CA LYS A 64 -2.30 15.06 -0.19
C LYS A 64 -1.58 13.71 -0.16
N LEU A 65 -2.10 12.75 0.59
CA LEU A 65 -1.64 11.36 0.57
C LEU A 65 -2.56 10.54 -0.34
N ASP A 66 -1.98 9.87 -1.32
CA ASP A 66 -2.65 8.89 -2.16
C ASP A 66 -2.21 7.49 -1.71
N ILE A 67 -3.18 6.59 -1.51
CA ILE A 67 -2.95 5.24 -0.96
C ILE A 67 -3.29 4.22 -2.05
N GLY A 68 -2.32 3.39 -2.42
CA GLY A 68 -2.49 2.27 -3.33
C GLY A 68 -2.52 0.95 -2.57
N LEU A 69 -3.50 0.11 -2.89
CA LEU A 69 -3.64 -1.24 -2.35
C LEU A 69 -3.53 -2.25 -3.49
N VAL A 70 -2.76 -3.31 -3.28
CA VAL A 70 -2.61 -4.42 -4.23
C VAL A 70 -2.67 -5.72 -3.46
N SER A 71 -3.54 -6.65 -3.87
CA SER A 71 -3.67 -7.95 -3.23
C SER A 71 -3.75 -9.11 -4.21
N CYS A 72 -3.49 -10.32 -3.70
CA CYS A 72 -3.84 -11.56 -4.36
C CYS A 72 -5.34 -11.86 -4.14
N PRO A 73 -6.16 -12.01 -5.20
CA PRO A 73 -7.61 -12.20 -5.07
C PRO A 73 -8.00 -13.54 -4.41
N GLU A 74 -7.11 -14.54 -4.41
CA GLU A 74 -7.33 -15.80 -3.69
C GLU A 74 -7.23 -15.65 -2.16
N LEU A 75 -6.48 -14.64 -1.69
CA LEU A 75 -6.28 -14.37 -0.26
C LEU A 75 -7.21 -13.28 0.26
N LEU A 76 -7.53 -12.29 -0.59
CA LEU A 76 -8.44 -11.20 -0.27
C LEU A 76 -9.40 -10.99 -1.45
N PRO A 77 -10.57 -11.67 -1.46
CA PRO A 77 -11.49 -11.67 -2.59
C PRO A 77 -12.11 -10.30 -2.92
N ASP A 78 -12.31 -9.46 -1.90
CA ASP A 78 -12.81 -8.10 -2.07
C ASP A 78 -11.86 -7.09 -1.42
N LEU A 79 -11.09 -6.40 -2.26
CA LEU A 79 -10.18 -5.35 -1.82
C LEU A 79 -10.88 -4.00 -1.65
N TRP A 80 -12.07 -3.83 -2.24
CA TRP A 80 -12.80 -2.57 -2.23
C TRP A 80 -13.38 -2.27 -0.86
N GLU A 81 -13.91 -3.29 -0.17
CA GLU A 81 -14.37 -3.15 1.22
C GLU A 81 -13.26 -2.56 2.11
N MET A 82 -12.04 -3.09 2.00
CA MET A 82 -10.88 -2.56 2.73
C MET A 82 -10.50 -1.12 2.31
N ALA A 83 -10.64 -0.78 1.02
CA ALA A 83 -10.34 0.56 0.53
C ALA A 83 -11.33 1.60 1.07
N ASP A 84 -12.62 1.26 1.14
CA ASP A 84 -13.68 2.14 1.64
C ASP A 84 -13.54 2.41 3.15
N GLU A 85 -13.08 1.42 3.93
CA GLU A 85 -12.83 1.53 5.37
C GLU A 85 -11.77 2.58 5.76
N PHE A 86 -10.86 2.99 4.85
CA PHE A 86 -9.88 4.03 5.14
C PHE A 86 -10.53 5.37 5.50
N ALA A 87 -11.61 5.73 4.81
CA ALA A 87 -12.32 6.97 5.08
C ALA A 87 -13.01 6.92 6.45
N ILE A 88 -13.69 5.81 6.72
CA ILE A 88 -14.41 5.56 7.98
C ILE A 88 -13.42 5.60 9.16
N ALA A 89 -12.33 4.83 9.10
CA ALA A 89 -11.33 4.78 10.16
C ALA A 89 -10.66 6.15 10.41
N MET A 90 -10.48 6.98 9.37
CA MET A 90 -9.95 8.32 9.54
C MET A 90 -10.94 9.24 10.26
N GLU A 91 -12.22 9.16 9.93
CA GLU A 91 -13.28 9.91 10.62
C GLU A 91 -13.37 9.51 12.10
N GLU A 92 -13.31 8.20 12.41
CA GLU A 92 -13.27 7.69 13.79
C GLU A 92 -12.06 8.23 14.57
N LEU A 93 -10.87 8.20 13.96
CA LEU A 93 -9.66 8.72 14.57
C LEU A 93 -9.76 10.22 14.86
N LEU A 94 -10.31 11.01 13.94
CA LEU A 94 -10.52 12.45 14.13
C LEU A 94 -11.54 12.73 15.24
N ALA A 95 -12.61 11.95 15.32
CA ALA A 95 -13.62 12.08 16.36
C ALA A 95 -13.09 11.74 17.76
N ALA A 96 -12.17 10.77 17.87
CA ALA A 96 -11.59 10.35 19.15
C ALA A 96 -10.63 11.36 19.79
N VAL A 97 -10.13 12.34 19.00
CA VAL A 97 -9.20 13.38 19.47
C VAL A 97 -9.94 14.68 19.86
N GLY A 98 -11.28 14.67 19.85
CA GLY A 98 -12.15 15.77 20.29
C GLY A 98 -12.20 15.97 21.80
#